data_AF-A0A6B2V572-F1
#
_entry.id   AF-A0A6B2V572-F1
#
_cell.length_a   1.000
_cell.length_b   1.000
_cell.length_c   1.000
_cell.angle_alpha   90.00
_cell.angle_beta   90.00
_cell.angle_gamma   90.00
#
_symmetry.space_group_name_H-M   'P 1'
#
loop_
_entity.id
_entity.type
_entity.pdbx_description
1 polymer ?
#
loop_
_entity_poly.entity_id
_entity_poly.type
_entity_poly.pdbx_seq_one_letter_code
_entity_poly.pdbx_strand_id
1 'polypeptide(L)' 'GRAPADRLRRTLAEAGADLLLTDAAWERTAREALPDGEAVRIDAPAPPPAATTAPTPLPVHPDHVQYVMFTSGSTGVPKG' A
#
# COMPACT_ATOMS: atom_id res chain seq x y z
N GLY A 1 10.64 -7.07 19.34
CA GLY A 1 10.81 -5.61 19.23
C GLY A 1 9.47 -4.99 18.88
N ARG A 2 9.13 -3.84 19.45
CA ARG A 2 7.84 -3.13 19.34
C ARG A 2 7.27 -3.22 17.90
N ALA A 3 6.06 -3.75 17.78
CA ALA A 3 5.53 -4.47 16.62
C ALA A 3 5.61 -3.70 15.28
N PRO A 4 6.29 -4.24 14.24
CA PRO A 4 6.28 -3.70 12.88
C PRO A 4 4.86 -3.52 12.32
N ALA A 5 3.97 -4.49 12.60
CA ALA A 5 2.59 -4.48 12.12
C ALA A 5 1.78 -3.28 12.64
N ASP A 6 1.92 -2.90 13.92
CA ASP A 6 1.17 -1.77 14.50
C ASP A 6 1.59 -0.43 13.89
N ARG A 7 2.88 -0.30 13.55
CA ARG A 7 3.37 0.89 12.85
C ARG A 7 2.86 0.92 11.40
N LEU A 8 2.90 -0.21 10.71
CA LEU A 8 2.36 -0.34 9.36
C LEU A 8 0.86 -0.02 9.31
N ARG A 9 0.03 -0.59 10.20
CA ARG A 9 -1.41 -0.29 10.30
C ARG A 9 -1.68 1.20 10.39
N ARG A 10 -1.01 1.89 11.30
CA ARG A 10 -1.20 3.34 11.49
C ARG A 10 -0.80 4.13 10.24
N THR A 11 0.31 3.77 9.62
CA THR A 11 0.80 4.43 8.39
C THR A 11 -0.20 4.25 7.25
N LEU A 12 -0.73 3.03 7.08
CA LEU A 12 -1.71 2.71 6.03
C LEU A 12 -3.05 3.42 6.28
N ALA A 13 -3.50 3.46 7.54
CA ALA A 13 -4.72 4.17 7.92
C ALA A 13 -4.60 5.69 7.72
N GLU A 14 -3.47 6.29 8.09
CA GLU A 14 -3.20 7.73 7.85
C GLU A 14 -3.13 8.05 6.35
N ALA A 15 -2.55 7.16 5.54
CA ALA A 15 -2.50 7.31 4.09
C ALA A 15 -3.85 7.05 3.39
N GLY A 16 -4.85 6.50 4.09
CA GLY A 16 -6.11 6.04 3.47
C GLY A 16 -5.89 4.91 2.45
N ALA A 17 -4.90 4.05 2.69
CA ALA A 17 -4.53 3.00 1.75
C ALA A 17 -5.45 1.78 1.89
N ASP A 18 -6.15 1.43 0.80
CA ASP A 18 -6.98 0.23 0.72
C ASP A 18 -6.27 -0.95 0.03
N LEU A 19 -5.07 -0.72 -0.51
CA LEU A 19 -4.26 -1.72 -1.21
C LEU A 19 -2.78 -1.62 -0.81
N LEU A 20 -2.15 -2.77 -0.56
CA LEU A 20 -0.74 -2.91 -0.21
C LEU A 20 -0.06 -3.91 -1.15
N LEU A 21 0.99 -3.45 -1.84
CA LEU A 21 1.89 -4.32 -2.60
C LEU A 21 2.89 -4.99 -1.65
N THR A 22 3.11 -6.30 -1.82
CA THR A 22 4.00 -7.10 -0.96
C THR A 22 4.65 -8.26 -1.72
N ASP A 23 5.46 -9.06 -1.04
CA ASP A 23 6.13 -10.27 -1.55
C ASP A 23 5.80 -11.49 -0.68
N ALA A 24 6.33 -12.67 -1.06
CA ALA A 24 6.13 -13.90 -0.30
C ALA A 24 6.58 -13.82 1.16
N ALA A 25 7.66 -13.10 1.44
CA ALA A 25 8.26 -13.04 2.78
C ALA A 25 7.42 -12.19 3.73
N TRP A 26 6.76 -11.15 3.20
CA TRP A 26 6.00 -10.17 3.98
C TRP A 26 4.47 -10.36 3.92
N GLU A 27 3.97 -11.30 3.11
CA GLU A 27 2.53 -11.55 2.89
C GLU A 27 1.71 -11.63 4.19
N ARG A 28 2.19 -12.39 5.18
CA ARG A 28 1.50 -12.51 6.48
C ARG A 28 1.43 -11.17 7.21
N THR A 29 2.55 -10.45 7.26
CA THR A 29 2.61 -9.13 7.93
C THR A 29 1.76 -8.10 7.19
N ALA A 30 1.70 -8.15 5.86
CA ALA A 30 0.85 -7.30 5.04
C ALA A 30 -0.64 -7.53 5.36
N ARG A 31 -1.10 -8.79 5.40
CA ARG A 31 -2.49 -9.14 5.77
C ARG A 31 -2.83 -8.74 7.20
N GLU A 32 -1.91 -8.92 8.14
CA GLU A 32 -2.09 -8.46 9.52
C GLU A 32 -2.15 -6.93 9.61
N ALA A 33 -1.45 -6.21 8.73
CA ALA A 33 -1.38 -4.75 8.72
C ALA A 33 -2.50 -4.06 7.93
N LEU A 34 -3.20 -4.79 7.07
CA LEU A 34 -4.33 -4.27 6.29
C LEU A 34 -5.45 -5.33 6.24
N PRO A 35 -6.15 -5.59 7.36
CA PRO A 35 -7.13 -6.68 7.44
C PRO A 35 -8.38 -6.45 6.58
N ASP A 36 -8.76 -5.19 6.35
CA ASP A 36 -9.96 -4.82 5.59
C ASP A 36 -9.67 -4.42 4.13
N GLY A 37 -8.40 -4.44 3.71
CA GLY A 37 -7.96 -4.06 2.36
C GLY A 37 -7.30 -5.19 1.59
N GLU A 38 -6.75 -4.86 0.42
CA GLU A 38 -6.15 -5.83 -0.49
C GLU A 38 -4.62 -5.90 -0.33
N ALA A 39 -4.08 -7.10 -0.06
CA ALA A 39 -2.64 -7.35 -0.10
C ALA A 39 -2.27 -8.10 -1.39
N VAL A 40 -1.62 -7.41 -2.34
CA VAL A 40 -1.25 -7.96 -3.65
C VAL A 40 0.21 -8.39 -3.64
N ARG A 41 0.46 -9.66 -3.97
CA ARG A 41 1.81 -10.19 -4.15
C ARG A 41 2.33 -9.90 -5.55
N ILE A 42 3.42 -9.15 -5.62
CA ILE A 42 4.05 -8.79 -6.90
C ILE A 42 4.91 -9.92 -7.48
N ASP A 43 5.30 -10.88 -6.64
CA ASP A 43 6.11 -12.05 -6.99
C ASP A 43 5.27 -13.31 -7.22
N ALA A 44 3.94 -13.18 -7.17
CA ALA A 44 3.05 -14.27 -7.51
C ALA A 44 3.10 -14.52 -9.03
N PRO A 45 3.03 -15.80 -9.46
CA PRO A 45 2.94 -16.11 -10.88
C PRO A 45 1.73 -15.40 -11.47
N ALA A 46 1.97 -14.63 -12.54
CA ALA A 46 0.92 -13.89 -13.21
C ALA A 46 -0.14 -14.87 -13.75
N PRO A 47 -1.44 -14.57 -13.59
CA PRO A 47 -2.46 -15.31 -14.32
C PRO A 47 -2.19 -15.20 -15.84
N PRO A 48 -2.67 -16.17 -16.64
CA PRO A 48 -2.57 -16.06 -18.09
C PRO A 48 -3.12 -14.69 -18.54
N PRO A 49 -2.49 -14.04 -19.53
CA PRO A 49 -2.90 -12.71 -19.95
C PRO A 49 -4.38 -12.74 -20.31
N ALA A 50 -5.20 -12.03 -19.53
CA ALA A 50 -6.56 -11.76 -19.92
C ALA A 50 -6.52 -10.97 -21.24
N ALA A 51 -7.51 -11.16 -22.11
CA ALA A 51 -7.69 -10.31 -23.28
C ALA A 51 -7.90 -8.87 -22.78
N THR A 52 -6.82 -8.12 -22.70
CA THR A 52 -6.82 -6.78 -22.11
C THR A 52 -7.36 -5.82 -23.15
N THR A 53 -8.54 -5.26 -22.90
CA THR A 53 -8.93 -4.00 -23.53
C THR A 53 -7.93 -2.95 -23.06
N ALA A 54 -7.36 -2.18 -23.99
CA ALA A 54 -6.45 -1.09 -23.62
C ALA A 54 -7.09 -0.26 -22.49
N PRO A 55 -6.36 0.05 -21.40
CA PRO A 55 -6.92 0.79 -20.30
C PRO A 55 -7.47 2.12 -20.83
N THR A 56 -8.71 2.43 -20.48
CA THR A 56 -9.31 3.72 -20.79
C THR A 56 -8.42 4.82 -20.21
N PRO A 57 -7.96 5.80 -21.00
CA PRO A 57 -7.15 6.90 -20.48
C PRO A 57 -7.91 7.62 -19.37
N LEU A 58 -7.37 7.62 -18.16
CA LEU A 58 -7.90 8.41 -17.06
C LEU A 58 -7.31 9.82 -17.12
N PRO A 59 -8.12 10.89 -16.92
CA PRO A 59 -7.59 12.24 -16.86
C PRO A 59 -6.67 12.40 -15.64
N VAL A 60 -5.45 12.90 -15.88
CA VAL A 60 -4.46 13.19 -14.84
C VAL A 60 -4.42 14.70 -14.62
N HIS A 61 -4.61 15.15 -13.37
CA HIS A 61 -4.50 16.56 -12.99
C HIS A 61 -3.18 16.81 -12.23
N PRO A 62 -2.51 17.97 -12.40
CA PRO A 62 -1.32 18.31 -11.64
C PRO A 62 -1.48 18.26 -10.11
N ASP A 63 -2.70 18.48 -9.62
CA ASP A 63 -3.03 18.45 -8.19
C ASP A 63 -3.24 17.04 -7.63
N HIS A 64 -3.20 15.99 -8.45
CA HIS A 64 -3.24 14.62 -7.95
C HIS A 64 -1.95 14.29 -7.20
N VAL A 65 -2.08 13.82 -5.96
CA VAL A 65 -0.95 13.34 -5.16
C VAL A 65 -0.32 12.14 -5.86
N GLN A 66 0.99 12.20 -6.09
CA GLN A 66 1.75 11.10 -6.70
C GLN A 66 2.33 10.15 -5.66
N TYR A 67 2.79 10.70 -4.51
CA TYR A 67 3.34 9.91 -3.42
C TYR A 67 3.22 10.67 -2.09
N VAL A 68 3.17 9.89 -1.01
CA VAL A 68 3.27 10.37 0.37
C VAL A 68 4.43 9.64 1.04
N MET A 69 5.29 10.37 1.74
CA MET A 69 6.41 9.81 2.49
C MET A 69 6.31 10.22 3.95
N PHE A 70 6.25 9.22 4.83
CA PHE A 70 6.18 9.45 6.27
C PHE A 70 7.57 9.72 6.85
N THR A 71 7.70 10.83 7.57
CA THR A 71 8.93 11.23 8.26
C THR A 71 8.70 11.34 9.77
N SER A 72 9.77 11.22 10.56
CA SER A 72 9.68 11.39 12.01
C SER A 72 9.23 12.82 12.35
N GLY A 73 8.08 12.96 13.00
CA GLY A 73 7.61 14.24 13.52
C GLY A 73 8.26 14.59 14.86
N SER A 74 8.42 15.89 15.11
CA SER A 74 8.93 16.44 16.38
C SER A 74 8.05 16.11 17.59
N THR A 75 6.77 15.78 17.36
CA THR A 75 5.79 15.36 18.37
C THR A 75 5.78 13.84 18.60
N GLY A 76 6.64 13.08 17.91
CA GLY A 76 6.69 11.62 17.96
C GLY A 76 5.63 10.90 17.11
N VAL A 77 4.70 11.65 16.50
CA VAL A 77 3.76 11.14 15.48
C VAL A 77 4.36 11.39 14.10
N PRO A 78 4.46 10.37 13.23
CA PRO A 78 4.91 10.55 11.86
C PRO A 78 4.07 11.59 11.12
N LYS A 79 4.70 12.37 10.24
CA LYS A 79 4.00 13.28 9.32
C LYS A 79 4.06 12.69 7.92
N GLY A 80 2.91 12.61 7.26
CA GLY A 80 2.73 12.09 5.91
C GLY A 80 1.24 12.08 5.61
#